data_AF-A0A9J6FW38-F1
#
_entry.id   AF-A0A9J6FW38-F1
#
_cell.length_a   1.000
_cell.length_b   1.000
_cell.length_c   1.000
_cell.angle_alpha   90.00
_cell.angle_beta   90.00
_cell.angle_gamma   90.00
#
_symmetry.space_group_name_H-M   'P 1'
#
loop_
_entity.id
_entity.type
_entity.pdbx_description
1 polymer ?
#
loop_
_entity_poly.entity_id
_entity_poly.type
_entity_poly.pdbx_seq_one_letter_code
_entity_poly.pdbx_strand_id
1 'polypeptide(L)'
;MGAQAAKLALDGQSIYNACCTLRIEYSKLTNLNVKYNNDKSRDFTNPTLPTGDPALDIGLAGLPLGGFALSPSSQATALGMAGIRLPGQATTSCVLLVSNLNEQQLLH
;
A
#
# COMPACT_ATOMS: atom_id res chain seq x y z
N MET A 1 -20.48 -8.56 -9.75
CA MET A 1 -19.50 -9.58 -10.22
C MET A 1 -18.82 -10.09 -8.97
N GLY A 2 -18.92 -11.38 -8.69
CA GLY A 2 -18.26 -11.93 -7.52
C GLY A 2 -16.95 -12.62 -7.88
N ALA A 3 -16.42 -13.38 -6.93
CA ALA A 3 -15.08 -13.95 -6.98
C ALA A 3 -14.93 -14.96 -8.14
N GLN A 4 -15.98 -15.72 -8.45
CA GLN A 4 -15.93 -16.75 -9.48
C GLN A 4 -15.89 -16.12 -10.87
N ALA A 5 -16.78 -15.17 -11.13
CA ALA A 5 -16.80 -14.42 -12.38
C ALA A 5 -15.48 -13.65 -12.60
N ALA A 6 -14.95 -13.01 -11.54
CA ALA A 6 -13.69 -12.28 -11.61
C ALA A 6 -12.50 -13.19 -11.92
N LYS A 7 -12.38 -14.35 -11.26
CA LYS A 7 -11.32 -15.33 -11.56
C LYS A 7 -11.38 -15.78 -13.02
N LEU A 8 -12.56 -16.17 -13.52
CA LEU A 8 -12.74 -16.66 -14.89
C LEU A 8 -12.39 -15.61 -15.95
N ALA A 9 -12.73 -14.34 -15.69
CA ALA A 9 -12.52 -13.26 -16.65
C ALA A 9 -11.09 -12.69 -16.64
N LEU A 10 -10.43 -12.68 -15.48
CA LEU A 10 -9.20 -11.91 -15.27
C LEU A 10 -7.95 -12.76 -15.03
N ASP A 11 -8.08 -14.05 -14.73
CA ASP A 11 -6.90 -14.92 -14.59
C ASP A 11 -6.14 -15.01 -15.92
N GLY A 12 -4.81 -14.78 -15.86
CA GLY A 12 -3.94 -14.74 -17.04
C GLY A 12 -4.02 -13.45 -17.87
N GLN A 13 -4.87 -12.48 -17.49
CA GLN A 13 -4.97 -11.20 -18.19
C GLN A 13 -3.89 -10.21 -17.74
N SER A 14 -3.48 -9.30 -18.63
CA SER A 14 -2.46 -8.29 -18.31
C SER A 14 -3.12 -6.95 -17.97
N ILE A 15 -2.72 -6.32 -16.86
CA ILE A 15 -3.23 -4.98 -16.47
C ILE A 15 -2.80 -3.92 -17.48
N TYR A 16 -1.58 -4.06 -18.02
CA TYR A 16 -1.03 -3.19 -19.05
C TYR A 16 -0.63 -4.02 -20.27
N ASN A 17 -0.59 -3.40 -21.45
CA ASN A 17 -0.14 -4.08 -22.66
C ASN A 17 1.26 -4.69 -22.43
N ALA A 18 1.35 -6.01 -22.58
CA ALA A 18 2.57 -6.81 -22.40
C ALA A 18 3.24 -6.75 -21.00
N CYS A 19 2.54 -6.35 -19.93
CA CYS A 19 3.10 -6.33 -18.57
C CYS A 19 2.03 -6.54 -17.48
N CYS A 20 2.44 -7.02 -16.30
CA CYS A 20 1.59 -7.22 -15.12
C CYS A 20 0.46 -8.25 -15.35
N THR A 21 0.82 -9.46 -15.79
CA THR A 21 -0.12 -10.59 -15.91
C THR A 21 -0.63 -11.02 -14.53
N LEU A 22 -1.95 -11.06 -14.39
CA LEU A 22 -2.66 -11.46 -13.18
C LEU A 22 -2.64 -12.98 -13.04
N ARG A 23 -2.42 -13.44 -11.81
CA ARG A 23 -2.67 -14.82 -11.39
C ARG A 23 -3.62 -14.79 -10.21
N ILE A 24 -4.80 -15.39 -10.37
CA ILE A 24 -5.90 -15.29 -9.44
C ILE A 24 -6.22 -16.68 -8.86
N GLU A 25 -6.04 -16.80 -7.55
CA GLU A 25 -6.29 -18.02 -6.81
C GLU A 25 -7.27 -17.75 -5.65
N TYR A 26 -8.04 -18.75 -5.25
CA TYR A 26 -8.91 -18.62 -4.09
C TYR A 26 -8.07 -18.68 -2.81
N SER A 27 -8.26 -17.68 -1.95
CA SER A 27 -7.69 -17.72 -0.60
C SER A 27 -8.39 -18.76 0.26
N LYS A 28 -7.66 -19.32 1.24
CA LYS A 28 -8.23 -20.18 2.29
C LYS A 28 -8.95 -19.37 3.38
N LEU A 29 -8.73 -18.06 3.41
CA LEU A 29 -9.35 -17.16 4.38
C LEU A 29 -10.76 -16.78 3.92
N THR A 30 -11.73 -16.90 4.82
CA THR A 30 -13.11 -16.44 4.58
C THR A 30 -13.24 -14.93 4.67
N ASN A 31 -12.46 -14.30 5.56
CA ASN A 31 -12.45 -12.85 5.77
C ASN A 31 -11.02 -12.31 5.88
N LEU A 32 -10.85 -11.05 5.49
CA LEU A 32 -9.61 -10.29 5.67
C LEU A 32 -9.84 -9.19 6.70
N ASN A 33 -8.91 -9.05 7.63
CA ASN A 33 -8.94 -7.98 8.62
C ASN A 33 -8.04 -6.83 8.19
N VAL A 34 -8.62 -5.69 7.85
CA VAL A 34 -7.89 -4.46 7.56
C VAL A 34 -7.84 -3.58 8.80
N LYS A 35 -6.65 -3.09 9.16
CA LYS A 35 -6.45 -2.20 10.32
C LYS A 35 -6.29 -0.73 9.93
N TYR A 36 -5.81 -0.49 8.71
CA TYR A 36 -5.46 0.84 8.23
C TYR A 36 -5.88 1.03 6.78
N ASN A 37 -6.30 2.25 6.44
CA ASN A 37 -6.62 2.68 5.07
C ASN A 37 -5.44 3.45 4.48
N ASN A 38 -4.51 2.75 3.83
CA ASN A 38 -3.29 3.30 3.21
C ASN A 38 -2.96 2.60 1.88
N ASP A 39 -1.77 2.84 1.32
CA ASP A 39 -1.36 2.26 0.03
C ASP A 39 -1.20 0.73 0.07
N LYS A 40 -1.04 0.14 1.26
CA LYS A 40 -0.83 -1.31 1.43
C LYS A 40 -2.11 -2.08 1.74
N SER A 41 -3.07 -1.44 2.40
CA SER A 41 -4.36 -2.05 2.75
C SER A 41 -5.50 -1.04 2.71
N ARG A 42 -6.69 -1.50 2.34
CA ARG A 42 -7.89 -0.67 2.32
C ARG A 42 -9.13 -1.46 2.68
N ASP A 43 -9.92 -0.93 3.59
CA ASP A 43 -11.27 -1.37 3.87
C ASP A 43 -12.25 -0.43 3.16
N PHE A 44 -12.96 -0.96 2.16
CA PHE A 44 -13.96 -0.19 1.41
C PHE A 44 -15.32 -0.09 2.11
N THR A 45 -15.53 -0.86 3.18
CA THR A 45 -16.77 -0.84 3.99
C THR A 45 -16.68 0.12 5.17
N ASN A 46 -15.47 0.39 5.66
CA ASN A 46 -15.23 1.27 6.81
C ASN A 46 -14.26 2.42 6.43
N PRO A 47 -14.77 3.58 5.99
CA PRO A 47 -13.93 4.71 5.60
C PRO A 47 -13.23 5.41 6.78
N THR A 48 -13.66 5.11 8.02
CA THR A 48 -13.18 5.76 9.25
C THR A 48 -11.88 5.16 9.80
N LEU A 49 -11.34 4.10 9.20
CA LEU A 49 -10.09 3.50 9.65
C LEU A 49 -8.92 4.49 9.48
N PRO A 50 -7.98 4.52 10.45
CA PRO A 50 -6.82 5.40 10.39
C PRO A 50 -5.91 5.05 9.20
N THR A 51 -5.16 6.02 8.68
CA THR A 51 -4.20 5.79 7.58
C THR A 51 -2.92 5.08 8.06
N GLY A 52 -2.62 5.10 9.36
CA GLY A 52 -1.47 4.38 9.92
C GLY A 52 -0.13 5.09 9.73
N ASP A 53 -0.14 6.39 9.42
CA ASP A 53 1.05 7.22 9.50
C ASP A 53 1.46 7.42 10.97
N PRO A 54 2.68 7.01 11.38
CA PRO A 54 3.21 7.35 12.69
C PRO A 54 3.58 8.84 12.80
N ALA A 55 3.50 9.61 11.71
CA ALA A 55 3.89 11.01 11.67
C ALA A 55 2.82 12.00 12.21
N LEU A 56 1.59 11.55 12.49
CA LEU A 56 0.57 12.39 13.12
C LEU A 56 0.53 12.27 14.65
N ASP A 57 1.57 11.69 15.27
CA ASP A 57 1.89 11.85 16.70
C ASP A 57 3.10 12.78 16.91
N ILE A 58 3.41 13.67 15.96
CA ILE A 58 4.38 14.75 16.20
C ILE A 58 3.76 16.08 15.80
N GLY A 59 3.03 16.67 16.74
CA GLY A 59 2.78 18.11 16.83
C GLY A 59 1.32 18.52 16.73
N LEU A 60 0.72 18.88 17.88
CA LEU A 60 0.13 20.23 18.10
C LEU A 60 -0.47 20.48 19.50
N ALA A 61 -0.22 19.72 20.57
CA ALA A 61 -0.79 20.12 21.87
C ALA A 61 0.08 19.82 23.09
N GLY A 62 0.97 20.78 23.41
CA GLY A 62 1.21 21.14 24.80
C GLY A 62 2.41 20.52 25.51
N LEU A 63 3.63 20.88 25.11
CA LEU A 63 4.79 20.80 26.01
C LEU A 63 5.55 22.15 25.99
N PRO A 64 5.59 22.91 27.11
CA PRO A 64 6.43 24.08 27.22
C PRO A 64 7.83 23.60 27.65
N LEU A 65 8.70 23.31 26.69
CA LEU A 65 10.10 23.03 27.00
C LEU A 65 10.97 24.19 26.53
N GLY A 66 11.18 25.13 27.46
CA GLY A 66 12.05 26.27 27.28
C GLY A 66 13.51 25.86 27.06
N GLY A 67 14.17 26.66 26.23
CA GLY A 67 15.61 26.89 26.29
C GLY A 67 16.49 25.91 25.54
N PHE A 68 16.72 26.14 24.25
CA PHE A 68 18.08 26.31 23.73
C PHE A 68 18.06 27.00 22.36
N ALA A 69 18.96 27.95 22.18
CA ALA A 69 18.97 28.93 21.10
C ALA A 69 19.64 28.42 19.80
N LEU A 70 19.18 29.01 18.70
CA LEU A 70 19.87 29.37 17.45
C LEU A 70 21.35 28.94 17.28
N SER A 71 21.65 28.35 16.11
CA SER A 71 22.84 28.70 15.31
C SER A 71 22.65 28.31 13.83
N PRO A 72 22.67 29.26 12.88
CA PRO A 72 22.75 28.99 11.45
C PRO A 72 24.20 29.06 10.98
N SER A 73 24.77 27.97 10.45
CA SER A 73 26.06 28.02 9.77
C SER A 73 26.25 26.89 8.73
N SER A 74 25.96 27.26 7.48
CA SER A 74 26.88 27.18 6.32
C SER A 74 27.57 25.86 5.92
N GLN A 75 27.40 25.54 4.63
CA GLN A 75 28.31 24.80 3.71
C GLN A 75 28.27 23.26 3.85
N ALA A 76 28.29 22.43 2.80
CA ALA A 76 28.82 22.61 1.45
C ALA A 76 28.11 21.69 0.44
N THR A 77 28.06 22.19 -0.80
CA THR A 77 27.97 21.45 -2.06
C THR A 77 29.01 20.34 -2.16
N ALA A 78 28.59 19.14 -2.56
CA ALA A 78 29.46 18.19 -3.23
C ALA A 78 28.69 17.49 -4.37
N LEU A 79 29.06 17.89 -5.58
CA LEU A 79 28.75 17.20 -6.83
C LEU A 79 29.34 15.79 -6.80
N GLY A 80 28.50 14.79 -7.09
CA GLY A 80 28.92 13.41 -7.37
C GLY A 80 28.34 12.95 -8.71
N MET A 81 29.15 13.07 -9.75
CA MET A 81 28.91 12.54 -11.10
C MET A 81 28.93 11.00 -11.11
N ALA A 82 28.33 10.45 -12.18
CA ALA A 82 28.51 9.10 -12.70
C ALA A 82 27.68 7.96 -12.07
N GLY A 83 26.52 7.73 -12.68
CA GLY A 83 26.23 6.45 -13.34
C GLY A 83 26.45 5.17 -12.53
N ILE A 84 25.51 4.84 -11.66
CA ILE A 84 25.24 3.45 -11.28
C ILE A 84 23.84 3.11 -11.78
N ARG A 85 23.80 2.44 -12.94
CA ARG A 85 22.64 1.66 -13.33
C ARG A 85 22.63 0.43 -12.42
N LEU A 86 21.70 0.38 -11.46
CA LEU A 86 21.51 -0.82 -10.63
C LEU A 86 20.98 -1.97 -11.49
N PRO A 87 21.63 -3.15 -11.51
CA PRO A 87 21.00 -4.38 -11.98
C PRO A 87 20.10 -4.87 -10.84
N GLY A 88 18.82 -4.52 -10.91
CA GLY A 88 17.91 -4.81 -9.81
C GLY A 88 16.53 -4.22 -10.06
N GLN A 89 16.01 -4.34 -11.29
CA GLN A 89 14.57 -4.22 -11.48
C GLN A 89 13.97 -5.44 -10.80
N ALA A 90 13.71 -5.33 -9.49
CA ALA A 90 12.93 -6.29 -8.77
C ALA A 90 11.58 -6.37 -9.48
N THR A 91 11.36 -7.44 -10.24
CA THR A 91 10.02 -7.91 -10.58
C THR A 91 9.33 -8.17 -9.25
N THR A 92 8.71 -7.13 -8.72
CA THR A 92 7.94 -7.16 -7.49
C THR A 92 6.66 -7.90 -7.83
N SER A 93 6.66 -9.22 -7.59
CA SER A 93 5.44 -10.00 -7.64
C SER A 93 4.56 -9.59 -6.46
N CYS A 94 3.73 -8.58 -6.64
CA CYS A 94 2.79 -8.12 -5.62
C CYS A 94 1.60 -9.10 -5.57
N VAL A 95 1.35 -9.70 -4.41
CA VAL A 95 0.16 -10.50 -4.16
C VAL A 95 -0.86 -9.61 -3.49
N LEU A 96 -2.01 -9.40 -4.15
CA LEU A 96 -3.13 -8.66 -3.60
C LEU A 96 -4.18 -9.65 -3.11
N LEU A 97 -4.52 -9.57 -1.82
CA LEU A 97 -5.60 -10.34 -1.23
C LEU A 97 -6.84 -9.47 -1.19
N VAL A 98 -7.90 -9.93 -1.83
CA VAL A 98 -9.19 -9.24 -1.90
C VAL A 98 -10.26 -10.15 -1.31
N SER A 99 -11.05 -9.62 -0.38
CA SER A 99 -12.22 -10.28 0.19
C SER A 99 -13.49 -9.56 -0.22
N ASN A 100 -14.62 -10.19 0.05
CA ASN A 100 -15.94 -9.62 -0.24
C ASN A 100 -16.17 -9.38 -1.76
N LEU A 101 -15.57 -10.22 -2.61
CA LEU A 101 -15.97 -10.33 -4.02
C LEU A 101 -17.28 -11.12 -4.11
N ASN A 102 -18.34 -10.64 -3.46
CA ASN A 102 -19.56 -11.42 -3.23
C ASN A 102 -20.30 -11.70 -4.56
N GLU A 103 -20.64 -12.98 -4.82
CA GLU A 103 -21.58 -13.34 -5.91
C GLU A 103 -23.05 -13.26 -5.43
N GLN A 104 -23.29 -13.33 -4.11
CA GLN A 104 -24.50 -13.12 -3.28
C GLN A 104 -24.16 -13.85 -1.96
N GLN A 105 -24.35 -13.31 -0.74
CA GLN A 105 -25.43 -13.71 0.20
C GLN A 105 -26.05 -15.12 0.04
N LEU A 106 -25.30 -16.11 -0.46
CA LEU A 106 -25.79 -17.45 -0.77
C LEU A 106 -25.51 -18.40 0.39
N LEU A 107 -26.59 -18.68 1.10
CA LEU A 107 -26.85 -19.87 1.93
C LEU A 107 -26.17 -19.93 3.31
N HIS A 108 -26.67 -19.13 4.24
CA HIS A 108 -27.56 -19.57 5.34
C HIS A 108 -28.04 -18.37 6.17
#